data_AF-A0A5B7DD58-F1
#
_entry.id   AF-A0A5B7DD58-F1
#
_cell.length_a   1.000
_cell.length_b   1.000
_cell.length_c   1.000
_cell.angle_alpha   90.00
_cell.angle_beta   90.00
_cell.angle_gamma   90.00
#
_symmetry.space_group_name_H-M   'P 1'
#
loop_
_entity.id
_entity.type
_entity.pdbx_description
1 polymer ?
#
loop_
_entity_poly.entity_id
_entity_poly.type
_entity_poly.pdbx_seq_one_letter_code
_entity_poly.pdbx_strand_id
1 'polypeptide(L)'
;MNSQKNERKGKLHKIKNIIRISVQECYSKQRGEQVQTLENMLKYYLTLSNILGLHLVRRGQDGAFAICRWAVASFAVLGLVCLLSIPPAVASLFLSPHFWYKVLILPYIYGFFYSVYSYIQVARYRHDMVKFMEAAGSLKVPVFGCIFLWVMWTLIFPLMIASCSLLLFVGWQKFLFTPSIVAVSLVPAALDCYMGSIVKVLHQAVVTLAEEVERREVWTLDGAQRVMSDWHHMAELFKMFNKVS
;
A
#
# COMPACT_ATOMS: atom_id res chain seq x y z
N MET A 1 -14.82 -33.97 -24.09
CA MET A 1 -14.56 -32.56 -23.67
C MET A 1 -15.24 -32.12 -22.36
N ASN A 2 -16.36 -32.71 -21.92
CA ASN A 2 -17.03 -32.28 -20.67
C ASN A 2 -16.33 -32.75 -19.36
N SER A 3 -15.59 -33.87 -19.39
CA SER A 3 -14.92 -34.41 -18.20
C SER A 3 -13.79 -33.50 -17.66
N GLN A 4 -12.95 -32.96 -18.55
CA GLN A 4 -11.84 -32.06 -18.16
C GLN A 4 -12.32 -30.72 -17.55
N LYS A 5 -13.54 -30.27 -17.87
CA LYS A 5 -14.10 -29.01 -17.35
C LYS A 5 -14.59 -29.16 -15.91
N ASN A 6 -15.11 -30.33 -15.55
CA ASN A 6 -15.53 -30.65 -14.18
C ASN A 6 -14.33 -30.89 -13.26
N GLU A 7 -13.28 -31.54 -13.77
CA GLU A 7 -12.04 -31.76 -13.00
C GLU A 7 -11.32 -30.46 -12.63
N ARG A 8 -11.28 -29.48 -13.56
CA ARG A 8 -10.71 -28.15 -13.28
C ARG A 8 -11.52 -27.37 -12.26
N LYS A 9 -12.86 -27.44 -12.29
CA LYS A 9 -13.73 -26.80 -11.29
C LYS A 9 -13.52 -27.41 -9.89
N GLY A 10 -13.38 -28.73 -9.79
CA GLY A 10 -13.08 -29.41 -8.53
C GLY A 10 -11.74 -28.99 -7.93
N LYS A 11 -10.68 -28.90 -8.76
CA LYS A 11 -9.35 -28.43 -8.32
C LYS A 11 -9.38 -26.98 -7.85
N LEU A 12 -10.09 -26.09 -8.55
CA LEU A 12 -10.20 -24.68 -8.16
C LEU A 12 -10.93 -24.50 -6.83
N HIS A 13 -12.00 -25.28 -6.60
CA HIS A 13 -12.74 -25.22 -5.34
C HIS A 13 -11.92 -25.76 -4.17
N LYS A 14 -11.14 -26.83 -4.39
CA LYS A 14 -10.23 -27.39 -3.40
C LYS A 14 -9.11 -26.41 -3.03
N ILE A 15 -8.52 -25.71 -4.01
CA ILE A 15 -7.51 -24.66 -3.76
C ILE A 15 -8.12 -23.50 -2.96
N LYS A 16 -9.32 -23.03 -3.32
CA LYS A 16 -10.01 -21.97 -2.55
C LYS A 16 -10.28 -22.38 -1.10
N ASN A 17 -10.69 -23.62 -0.85
CA ASN A 17 -10.91 -24.12 0.50
C ASN A 17 -9.59 -24.27 1.28
N ILE A 18 -8.52 -24.77 0.66
CA ILE A 18 -7.21 -24.86 1.31
C ILE A 18 -6.70 -23.46 1.67
N ILE A 19 -6.75 -22.49 0.76
CA ILE A 19 -6.36 -21.11 1.05
C ILE A 19 -7.21 -20.54 2.19
N ARG A 20 -8.53 -20.75 2.17
CA ARG A 20 -9.43 -20.28 3.23
C ARG A 20 -9.07 -20.88 4.58
N ILE A 21 -8.88 -22.20 4.64
CA ILE A 21 -8.53 -22.92 5.87
C ILE A 21 -7.16 -22.49 6.38
N SER A 22 -6.13 -22.42 5.53
CA SER A 22 -4.79 -21.98 5.94
C SER A 22 -4.76 -20.53 6.41
N VAL A 23 -5.55 -19.65 5.79
CA VAL A 23 -5.73 -18.27 6.25
C VAL A 23 -6.43 -18.25 7.60
N GLN A 24 -7.50 -19.02 7.77
CA GLN A 24 -8.31 -19.07 8.99
C GLN A 24 -7.57 -19.75 10.16
N GLU A 25 -6.73 -20.76 9.89
CA GLU A 25 -5.81 -21.37 10.85
C GLU A 25 -4.68 -20.41 11.23
N CYS A 26 -4.17 -19.59 10.30
CA CYS A 26 -3.22 -18.53 10.63
C CYS A 26 -3.85 -17.49 11.57
N TYR A 27 -5.12 -17.15 11.36
CA TYR A 27 -5.90 -16.26 12.24
C TYR A 27 -6.21 -16.90 13.61
N SER A 28 -6.47 -18.20 13.68
CA SER A 28 -6.87 -18.86 14.93
C SER A 28 -5.69 -19.21 15.84
N LYS A 29 -4.51 -19.52 15.28
CA LYS A 29 -3.32 -19.97 16.04
C LYS A 29 -2.52 -18.82 16.68
N GLN A 30 -2.81 -17.56 16.34
CA GLN A 30 -2.07 -16.37 16.82
C GLN A 30 -2.84 -15.54 17.85
N ARG A 31 -3.92 -16.07 18.42
CA ARG A 31 -4.73 -15.43 19.48
C ARG A 31 -4.02 -15.40 20.86
N GLY A 32 -2.68 -15.35 20.87
CA GLY A 32 -1.85 -14.94 22.00
C GLY A 32 -1.51 -13.46 21.82
N GLU A 33 -2.19 -12.60 22.57
CA GLU A 33 -2.26 -11.15 22.39
C GLU A 33 -0.89 -10.44 22.41
N GLN A 34 -0.27 -10.27 21.24
CA GLN A 34 0.63 -9.14 21.03
C GLN A 34 -0.16 -8.00 20.40
N VAL A 35 -0.42 -6.98 21.22
CA VAL A 35 -0.99 -5.71 20.78
C VAL A 35 0.16 -4.82 20.32
N GLN A 36 0.15 -4.38 19.06
CA GLN A 36 1.12 -3.42 18.55
C GLN A 36 0.41 -2.14 18.14
N THR A 37 1.13 -1.02 18.23
CA THR A 37 0.66 0.25 17.66
C THR A 37 0.71 0.18 16.14
N LEU A 38 -0.15 0.97 15.48
CA LEU A 38 -0.14 1.14 14.02
C LEU A 38 1.27 1.39 13.49
N GLU A 39 2.02 2.28 14.14
CA GLU A 39 3.40 2.62 13.75
C GLU A 39 4.32 1.40 13.76
N ASN A 40 4.22 0.53 14.76
CA ASN A 40 5.06 -0.66 14.86
C ASN A 40 4.72 -1.70 13.81
N MET A 41 3.43 -1.88 13.50
CA MET A 41 3.01 -2.76 12.39
C MET A 41 3.46 -2.23 11.04
N LEU A 42 3.45 -0.90 10.86
CA LEU A 42 3.76 -0.26 9.59
C LEU A 42 5.21 0.19 9.45
N LYS A 43 6.06 0.00 10.47
CA LYS A 43 7.41 0.59 10.53
C LYS A 43 8.24 0.38 9.28
N TYR A 44 8.27 -0.85 8.77
CA TYR A 44 9.02 -1.19 7.54
C TYR A 44 8.45 -0.48 6.31
N TYR A 45 7.14 -0.34 6.22
CA TYR A 45 6.46 0.33 5.10
C TYR A 45 6.62 1.83 5.17
N LEU A 46 6.48 2.43 6.36
CA LEU A 46 6.77 3.85 6.58
C LEU A 46 8.23 4.16 6.22
N THR A 47 9.16 3.26 6.56
CA THR A 47 10.57 3.42 6.21
C THR A 47 10.78 3.35 4.69
N LEU A 48 10.22 2.33 4.02
CA LEU A 48 10.32 2.19 2.56
C LEU A 48 9.68 3.37 1.82
N SER A 49 8.46 3.77 2.21
CA SER A 49 7.77 4.92 1.64
C SER A 49 8.51 6.22 1.90
N ASN A 50 9.18 6.38 3.06
CA ASN A 50 10.02 7.55 3.34
C ASN A 50 11.28 7.58 2.46
N ILE A 51 11.95 6.44 2.26
CA ILE A 51 13.10 6.31 1.35
C ILE A 51 12.70 6.70 -0.08
N LEU A 52 11.56 6.21 -0.55
CA LEU A 52 11.02 6.54 -1.87
C LEU A 52 10.55 8.00 -1.97
N GLY A 53 10.30 8.67 -0.84
CA GLY A 53 9.76 10.03 -0.78
C GLY A 53 8.23 10.10 -0.71
N LEU A 54 7.55 8.95 -0.70
CA LEU A 54 6.10 8.80 -0.67
C LEU A 54 5.49 9.03 0.72
N HIS A 55 6.33 9.12 1.75
CA HIS A 55 5.92 9.43 3.11
C HIS A 55 6.81 10.53 3.70
N LEU A 56 6.22 11.70 3.92
CA LEU A 56 6.93 12.89 4.42
C LEU A 56 6.87 13.04 5.93
N VAL A 57 6.24 12.12 6.66
CA VAL A 57 6.10 12.21 8.12
C VAL A 57 7.13 11.29 8.77
N ARG A 58 7.77 11.73 9.84
CA ARG A 58 8.70 10.91 10.62
C ARG A 58 8.57 11.26 12.09
N ARG A 59 8.67 10.24 12.94
CA ARG A 59 8.74 10.45 14.38
C ARG A 59 10.10 11.03 14.78
N GLY A 60 10.08 12.20 15.40
CA GLY A 60 11.25 12.90 15.95
C GLY A 60 11.78 12.21 17.21
N GLN A 61 12.92 12.67 17.70
CA GLN A 61 13.53 12.15 18.94
C GLN A 61 12.72 12.50 20.19
N ASP A 62 11.94 13.57 20.12
CA ASP A 62 10.94 14.01 21.08
C ASP A 62 9.66 13.15 21.06
N GLY A 63 9.56 12.20 20.13
CA GLY A 63 8.40 11.33 19.98
C GLY A 63 7.23 11.97 19.21
N ALA A 64 7.34 13.25 18.82
CA ALA A 64 6.35 13.96 18.01
C ALA A 64 6.52 13.65 16.52
N PHE A 65 5.45 13.79 15.73
CA PHE A 65 5.52 13.59 14.28
C PHE A 65 5.91 14.90 13.58
N ALA A 66 7.03 14.86 12.85
CA ALA A 66 7.55 16.01 12.10
C ALA A 66 7.60 15.72 10.60
N ILE A 67 7.56 16.80 9.81
CA ILE A 67 7.65 16.72 8.35
C ILE A 67 9.12 16.63 7.94
N CYS A 68 9.51 15.50 7.34
CA CYS A 68 10.82 15.27 6.75
C CYS A 68 10.86 15.84 5.33
N ARG A 69 11.48 17.02 5.16
CA ARG A 69 11.64 17.65 3.82
C ARG A 69 12.66 16.94 2.94
N TRP A 70 13.62 16.22 3.52
CA TRP A 70 14.66 15.49 2.78
C TRP A 70 14.09 14.37 1.91
N ALA A 71 12.96 13.78 2.30
CA ALA A 71 12.25 12.77 1.51
C ALA A 71 11.81 13.29 0.12
N VAL A 72 11.62 14.61 -0.02
CA VAL A 72 11.33 15.26 -1.31
C VAL A 72 12.53 15.17 -2.26
N ALA A 73 13.76 15.16 -1.74
CA ALA A 73 14.97 15.10 -2.57
C ALA A 73 15.09 13.74 -3.29
N SER A 74 14.78 12.63 -2.62
CA SER A 74 14.77 11.30 -3.23
C SER A 74 13.81 11.25 -4.42
N PHE A 75 12.62 11.83 -4.28
CA PHE A 75 11.67 11.91 -5.37
C PHE A 75 12.14 12.84 -6.49
N ALA A 76 12.71 14.00 -6.16
CA ALA A 76 13.21 14.94 -7.17
C ALA A 76 14.30 14.29 -8.04
N VAL A 77 15.22 13.52 -7.43
CA VAL A 77 16.25 12.77 -8.16
C VAL A 77 15.63 11.70 -9.04
N LEU A 78 14.74 10.86 -8.48
CA LEU A 78 14.07 9.80 -9.23
C LEU A 78 13.22 10.36 -10.38
N GLY A 79 12.51 11.45 -10.12
CA GLY A 79 11.69 12.18 -11.08
C GLY A 79 12.50 12.78 -12.22
N LEU A 80 13.66 13.38 -11.91
CA LEU A 80 14.59 13.90 -12.92
C LEU A 80 15.11 12.78 -13.83
N VAL A 81 15.53 11.65 -13.24
CA VAL A 81 16.00 10.47 -13.99
C VAL A 81 14.89 9.93 -14.90
N CYS A 82 13.67 9.80 -14.38
CA CYS A 82 12.52 9.37 -15.17
C CYS A 82 12.18 10.36 -16.30
N LEU A 83 12.24 11.67 -16.03
CA LEU A 83 11.93 12.72 -16.99
C LEU A 83 12.83 12.66 -18.22
N LEU A 84 14.11 12.32 -18.06
CA LEU A 84 15.05 12.15 -19.19
C LEU A 84 14.63 11.03 -20.16
N SER A 85 13.88 10.04 -19.67
CA SER A 85 13.40 8.91 -20.47
C SER A 85 11.99 9.11 -21.04
N ILE A 86 11.28 10.18 -20.68
CA ILE A 86 9.94 10.49 -21.21
C ILE A 86 9.99 10.95 -22.68
N PRO A 87 10.82 11.92 -23.11
CA PRO A 87 10.91 12.32 -24.50
C PRO A 87 11.18 11.18 -25.48
N PRO A 88 12.16 10.27 -25.26
CA PRO A 88 12.35 9.12 -26.13
C PRO A 88 11.16 8.16 -26.10
N ALA A 89 10.51 7.96 -24.94
CA ALA A 89 9.29 7.15 -24.85
C ALA A 89 8.14 7.72 -25.68
N VAL A 90 7.90 9.03 -25.61
CA VAL A 90 6.86 9.72 -26.38
C VAL A 90 7.19 9.66 -27.87
N ALA A 91 8.44 9.95 -28.26
CA ALA A 91 8.88 9.83 -29.66
C ALA A 91 8.63 8.42 -30.21
N SER A 92 8.91 7.40 -29.41
CA SER A 92 8.64 6.01 -29.75
C SER A 92 7.18 5.64 -29.96
N LEU A 93 6.21 6.37 -29.39
CA LEU A 93 4.79 6.12 -29.67
C LEU A 93 4.42 6.44 -31.13
N PHE A 94 5.13 7.40 -31.74
CA PHE A 94 4.90 7.83 -33.11
C PHE A 94 5.85 7.16 -34.10
N LEU A 95 7.09 6.91 -33.69
CA LEU A 95 8.15 6.40 -34.57
C LEU A 95 8.26 4.87 -34.62
N SER A 96 7.81 4.15 -33.59
CA SER A 96 7.93 2.68 -33.58
C SER A 96 6.86 2.01 -34.45
N PRO A 97 7.25 1.14 -35.40
CA PRO A 97 6.30 0.42 -36.26
C PRO A 97 5.57 -0.71 -35.53
N HIS A 98 6.11 -1.19 -34.40
CA HIS A 98 5.55 -2.32 -33.68
C HIS A 98 4.53 -1.91 -32.61
N PHE A 99 3.31 -2.42 -32.72
CA PHE A 99 2.22 -2.14 -31.78
C PHE A 99 2.54 -2.54 -30.33
N TRP A 100 3.23 -3.66 -30.12
CA TRP A 100 3.60 -4.14 -28.78
C TRP A 100 4.44 -3.11 -27.99
N TYR A 101 5.25 -2.31 -28.69
CA TYR A 101 6.07 -1.26 -28.07
C TYR A 101 5.21 -0.14 -27.48
N LYS A 102 4.12 0.22 -28.18
CA LYS A 102 3.17 1.23 -27.72
C LYS A 102 2.40 0.76 -26.49
N VAL A 103 2.02 -0.52 -26.48
CA VAL A 103 1.33 -1.17 -25.35
C VAL A 103 2.20 -1.15 -24.08
N LEU A 104 3.52 -1.31 -24.21
CA LEU A 104 4.44 -1.25 -23.06
C LEU A 104 4.74 0.17 -22.59
N ILE A 105 4.86 1.13 -23.52
CA ILE A 105 5.25 2.51 -23.21
C ILE A 105 4.09 3.33 -22.62
N LEU A 106 2.84 3.07 -23.02
CA LEU A 106 1.69 3.83 -22.53
C LEU A 106 1.52 3.74 -21.00
N PRO A 107 1.47 2.54 -20.38
CA PRO A 107 1.41 2.41 -18.93
C PRO A 107 2.59 3.07 -18.22
N TYR A 108 3.76 3.07 -18.84
CA TYR A 108 4.94 3.75 -18.34
C TYR A 108 4.74 5.27 -18.24
N ILE A 109 4.28 5.92 -19.30
CA ILE A 109 4.03 7.36 -19.33
C ILE A 109 2.94 7.74 -18.32
N TYR A 110 1.81 7.03 -18.33
CA TYR A 110 0.72 7.29 -17.38
C TYR A 110 1.13 7.06 -15.94
N GLY A 111 1.88 6.00 -15.66
CA GLY A 111 2.34 5.69 -14.32
C GLY A 111 3.37 6.69 -13.80
N PHE A 112 4.17 7.31 -14.67
CA PHE A 112 5.02 8.44 -14.28
C PHE A 112 4.19 9.65 -13.85
N PHE A 113 3.19 10.06 -14.65
CA PHE A 113 2.31 11.17 -14.28
C PHE A 113 1.49 10.87 -13.02
N TYR A 114 1.00 9.64 -12.87
CA TYR A 114 0.35 9.19 -11.65
C TYR A 114 1.29 9.34 -10.44
N SER A 115 2.54 8.88 -10.58
CA SER A 115 3.53 9.02 -9.50
C SER A 115 3.70 10.49 -9.13
N VAL A 116 3.99 11.37 -10.09
CA VAL A 116 4.13 12.83 -9.86
C VAL A 116 2.90 13.42 -9.17
N TYR A 117 1.70 13.07 -9.63
CA TYR A 117 0.46 13.51 -9.01
C TYR A 117 0.35 13.05 -7.55
N SER A 118 0.62 11.78 -7.26
CA SER A 118 0.59 11.23 -5.91
C SER A 118 1.58 11.96 -4.99
N TYR A 119 2.79 12.30 -5.46
CA TYR A 119 3.72 13.10 -4.68
C TYR A 119 3.22 14.51 -4.38
N ILE A 120 2.61 15.18 -5.36
CA ILE A 120 2.00 16.49 -5.15
C ILE A 120 0.92 16.40 -4.07
N GLN A 121 0.09 15.35 -4.09
CA GLN A 121 -0.93 15.13 -3.08
C GLN A 121 -0.35 14.88 -1.69
N VAL A 122 0.66 14.01 -1.57
CA VAL A 122 1.38 13.77 -0.31
C VAL A 122 1.99 15.07 0.23
N ALA A 123 2.58 15.89 -0.63
CA ALA A 123 3.13 17.19 -0.24
C ALA A 123 2.04 18.19 0.19
N ARG A 124 0.89 18.22 -0.50
CA ARG A 124 -0.25 19.08 -0.19
C ARG A 124 -0.87 18.74 1.15
N TYR A 125 -1.10 17.46 1.43
CA TYR A 125 -1.79 16.98 2.63
C TYR A 125 -0.88 16.54 3.78
N ARG A 126 0.43 16.83 3.69
CA ARG A 126 1.43 16.47 4.71
C ARG A 126 1.04 16.83 6.16
N HIS A 127 0.41 17.99 6.37
CA HIS A 127 0.00 18.43 7.71
C HIS A 127 -1.21 17.65 8.24
N ASP A 128 -2.15 17.31 7.36
CA ASP A 128 -3.28 16.44 7.72
C ASP A 128 -2.79 15.00 7.98
N MET A 129 -1.75 14.55 7.25
CA MET A 129 -1.12 13.25 7.49
C MET A 129 -0.41 13.17 8.84
N VAL A 130 0.21 14.26 9.33
CA VAL A 130 0.75 14.34 10.69
C VAL A 130 -0.36 14.12 11.73
N LYS A 131 -1.47 14.87 11.60
CA LYS A 131 -2.63 14.74 12.52
C LYS A 131 -3.22 13.33 12.50
N PHE A 132 -3.32 12.73 11.32
CA PHE A 132 -3.76 11.34 11.17
C PHE A 132 -2.82 10.38 11.90
N MET A 133 -1.50 10.50 11.71
CA MET A 133 -0.52 9.60 12.35
C MET A 133 -0.49 9.77 13.87
N GLU A 134 -0.66 10.99 14.38
CA GLU A 134 -0.81 11.26 15.82
C GLU A 134 -2.08 10.61 16.39
N ALA A 135 -3.23 10.84 15.74
CA ALA A 135 -4.50 10.28 16.18
C ALA A 135 -4.53 8.75 16.07
N ALA A 136 -3.94 8.19 15.01
CA ALA A 136 -3.91 6.74 14.78
C ALA A 136 -2.81 6.04 15.60
N GLY A 137 -1.84 6.78 16.16
CA GLY A 137 -0.79 6.22 17.01
C GLY A 137 -1.31 5.64 18.34
N SER A 138 -2.49 6.07 18.78
CA SER A 138 -3.17 5.55 19.97
C SER A 138 -3.89 4.21 19.73
N LEU A 139 -4.10 3.82 18.47
CA LEU A 139 -4.78 2.58 18.11
C LEU A 139 -3.95 1.36 18.47
N LYS A 140 -4.54 0.54 19.33
CA LYS A 140 -4.03 -0.77 19.74
C LYS A 140 -4.70 -1.84 18.89
N VAL A 141 -3.94 -2.45 17.98
CA VAL A 141 -4.48 -3.42 17.03
C VAL A 141 -3.79 -4.76 17.24
N PRO A 142 -4.51 -5.90 17.19
CA PRO A 142 -3.89 -7.22 17.27
C PRO A 142 -3.00 -7.51 16.04
N VAL A 143 -1.81 -8.07 16.27
CA VAL A 143 -0.82 -8.37 15.21
C VAL A 143 -1.32 -9.46 14.25
N PHE A 144 -1.03 -9.27 12.95
CA PHE A 144 -1.42 -10.18 11.87
C PHE A 144 -0.25 -10.98 11.30
N GLY A 145 -0.40 -12.31 11.21
CA GLY A 145 0.60 -13.21 10.62
C GLY A 145 0.79 -13.15 9.10
N CYS A 146 -0.10 -12.47 8.35
CA CYS A 146 -0.10 -12.52 6.88
C CYS A 146 0.10 -11.17 6.16
N ILE A 147 0.33 -10.06 6.89
CA ILE A 147 0.58 -8.76 6.25
C ILE A 147 1.85 -8.83 5.38
N PHE A 148 2.89 -9.50 5.88
CA PHE A 148 4.15 -9.67 5.17
C PHE A 148 3.97 -10.36 3.80
N LEU A 149 3.24 -11.47 3.73
CA LEU A 149 3.01 -12.20 2.46
C LEU A 149 2.22 -11.36 1.46
N TRP A 150 1.19 -10.65 1.92
CA TRP A 150 0.42 -9.75 1.06
C TRP A 150 1.31 -8.63 0.51
N VAL A 151 2.15 -8.00 1.33
CA VAL A 151 3.04 -6.94 0.86
C VAL A 151 4.12 -7.47 -0.08
N MET A 152 4.73 -8.62 0.23
CA MET A 152 5.69 -9.24 -0.68
C MET A 152 5.05 -9.51 -2.04
N TRP A 153 3.81 -10.00 -2.07
CA TRP A 153 3.09 -10.19 -3.32
C TRP A 153 2.86 -8.87 -4.08
N THR A 154 2.39 -7.82 -3.39
CA THR A 154 2.09 -6.52 -3.99
C THR A 154 3.34 -5.80 -4.51
N LEU A 155 4.51 -6.01 -3.91
CA LEU A 155 5.78 -5.41 -4.38
C LEU A 155 6.50 -6.27 -5.43
N ILE A 156 6.58 -7.59 -5.23
CA ILE A 156 7.34 -8.49 -6.11
C ILE A 156 6.63 -8.66 -7.45
N PHE A 157 5.30 -8.76 -7.47
CA PHE A 157 4.57 -9.02 -8.70
C PHE A 157 4.74 -7.90 -9.76
N PRO A 158 4.60 -6.60 -9.43
CA PRO A 158 4.90 -5.52 -10.37
C PRO A 158 6.36 -5.49 -10.80
N LEU A 159 7.31 -5.80 -9.92
CA LEU A 159 8.73 -5.87 -10.26
C LEU A 159 9.04 -7.02 -11.22
N MET A 160 8.39 -8.17 -11.09
CA MET A 160 8.50 -9.26 -12.05
C MET A 160 7.96 -8.84 -13.42
N ILE A 161 6.78 -8.19 -13.47
CA ILE A 161 6.21 -7.69 -14.72
C ILE A 161 7.15 -6.67 -15.36
N ALA A 162 7.65 -5.69 -14.59
CA ALA A 162 8.64 -4.72 -15.04
C ALA A 162 9.89 -5.40 -15.62
N SER A 163 10.41 -6.42 -14.94
CA SER A 163 11.57 -7.17 -15.39
C SER A 163 11.30 -7.89 -16.72
N CYS A 164 10.13 -8.55 -16.85
CA CYS A 164 9.70 -9.17 -18.09
C CYS A 164 9.55 -8.15 -19.23
N SER A 165 8.98 -6.97 -18.96
CA SER A 165 8.89 -5.88 -19.94
C SER A 165 10.27 -5.38 -20.36
N LEU A 166 11.22 -5.27 -19.42
CA LEU A 166 12.60 -4.85 -19.70
C LEU A 166 13.37 -5.83 -20.59
N LEU A 167 13.02 -7.12 -20.59
CA LEU A 167 13.61 -8.12 -21.50
C LEU A 167 13.21 -7.90 -22.97
N LEU A 168 12.13 -7.16 -23.22
CA LEU A 168 11.67 -6.85 -24.58
C LEU A 168 12.42 -5.65 -25.19
N PHE A 169 13.15 -4.88 -24.37
CA PHE A 169 14.02 -3.80 -24.85
C PHE A 169 15.41 -4.33 -25.15
N VAL A 170 15.99 -3.91 -26.29
CA VAL A 170 17.30 -4.38 -26.75
C VAL A 170 18.34 -3.25 -26.68
N GLY A 171 19.57 -3.60 -26.30
CA GLY A 171 20.70 -2.67 -26.30
C GLY A 171 20.57 -1.52 -25.31
N TRP A 172 20.92 -0.31 -25.74
CA TRP A 172 20.98 0.89 -24.89
C TRP A 172 19.60 1.32 -24.34
N GLN A 173 18.51 0.99 -25.04
CA GLN A 173 17.15 1.31 -24.62
C GLN A 173 16.80 0.68 -23.27
N LYS A 174 17.34 -0.51 -22.97
CA LYS A 174 17.16 -1.18 -21.68
C LYS A 174 17.69 -0.30 -20.54
N PHE A 175 18.89 0.26 -20.68
CA PHE A 175 19.48 1.13 -19.66
C PHE A 175 18.71 2.45 -19.52
N LEU A 176 18.24 3.02 -20.63
CA LEU A 176 17.44 4.25 -20.62
C LEU A 176 16.12 4.09 -19.87
N PHE A 177 15.39 2.98 -20.08
CA PHE A 177 14.06 2.78 -19.51
C PHE A 177 14.05 2.04 -18.17
N THR A 178 15.16 1.40 -17.77
CA THR A 178 15.23 0.62 -16.50
C THR A 178 14.84 1.44 -15.27
N PRO A 179 15.43 2.62 -15.00
CA PRO A 179 15.10 3.38 -13.79
C PRO A 179 13.62 3.73 -13.73
N SER A 180 13.05 4.10 -14.88
CA SER A 180 11.70 4.63 -14.99
C SER A 180 10.64 3.53 -14.94
N ILE A 181 10.87 2.39 -15.59
CA ILE A 181 9.99 1.22 -15.50
C ILE A 181 9.97 0.67 -14.08
N VAL A 182 11.12 0.63 -13.40
CA VAL A 182 11.22 0.21 -12.00
C VAL A 182 10.49 1.21 -11.10
N ALA A 183 10.72 2.51 -11.26
CA ALA A 183 10.06 3.55 -10.47
C ALA A 183 8.53 3.52 -10.63
N VAL A 184 8.05 3.46 -11.87
CA VAL A 184 6.61 3.44 -12.19
C VAL A 184 5.93 2.16 -11.73
N SER A 185 6.66 1.07 -11.54
CA SER A 185 6.12 -0.18 -10.99
C SER A 185 6.16 -0.21 -9.46
N LEU A 186 7.23 0.33 -8.87
CA LEU A 186 7.45 0.30 -7.42
C LEU A 186 6.64 1.36 -6.68
N VAL A 187 6.51 2.57 -7.22
CA VAL A 187 5.82 3.69 -6.54
C VAL A 187 4.33 3.39 -6.31
N PRO A 188 3.53 3.00 -7.34
CA PRO A 188 2.13 2.62 -7.12
C PRO A 188 2.00 1.42 -6.20
N ALA A 189 2.85 0.41 -6.35
CA ALA A 189 2.84 -0.78 -5.49
C ALA A 189 3.12 -0.43 -4.02
N ALA A 190 4.04 0.50 -3.76
CA ALA A 190 4.35 0.98 -2.41
C ALA A 190 3.17 1.79 -1.84
N LEU A 191 2.51 2.62 -2.65
CA LEU A 191 1.29 3.35 -2.26
C LEU A 191 0.13 2.39 -1.95
N ASP A 192 -0.09 1.37 -2.77
CA ASP A 192 -1.12 0.36 -2.54
C ASP A 192 -0.84 -0.43 -1.25
N CYS A 193 0.43 -0.79 -1.01
CA CYS A 193 0.84 -1.41 0.25
C CYS A 193 0.56 -0.49 1.44
N TYR A 194 0.90 0.79 1.33
CA TYR A 194 0.71 1.77 2.38
C TYR A 194 -0.78 1.97 2.70
N MET A 195 -1.59 2.29 1.69
CA MET A 195 -3.03 2.52 1.85
C MET A 195 -3.75 1.26 2.29
N GLY A 196 -3.47 0.11 1.66
CA GLY A 196 -4.09 -1.16 2.02
C GLY A 196 -3.74 -1.61 3.45
N SER A 197 -2.54 -1.28 3.95
CA SER A 197 -2.18 -1.59 5.32
C SER A 197 -2.92 -0.71 6.33
N ILE A 198 -3.06 0.60 6.04
CA ILE A 198 -3.88 1.50 6.88
C ILE A 198 -5.33 1.04 6.91
N VAL A 199 -5.92 0.75 5.74
CA VAL A 199 -7.30 0.27 5.63
C VAL A 199 -7.52 -1.01 6.42
N LYS A 200 -6.60 -1.98 6.34
CA LYS A 200 -6.67 -3.22 7.12
C LYS A 200 -6.65 -2.95 8.62
N VAL A 201 -5.80 -2.05 9.08
CA VAL A 201 -5.70 -1.71 10.51
C VAL A 201 -6.98 -1.00 10.99
N LEU A 202 -7.48 -0.02 10.24
CA LEU A 202 -8.75 0.65 10.55
C LEU A 202 -9.93 -0.32 10.57
N HIS A 203 -10.02 -1.21 9.57
CA HIS A 203 -11.04 -2.25 9.52
C HIS A 203 -10.98 -3.14 10.76
N GLN A 204 -9.79 -3.56 11.19
CA GLN A 204 -9.65 -4.38 12.38
C GLN A 204 -10.06 -3.65 13.66
N ALA A 205 -9.70 -2.38 13.80
CA ALA A 205 -10.12 -1.57 14.94
C ALA A 205 -11.66 -1.52 15.04
N VAL A 206 -12.35 -1.38 13.89
CA VAL A 206 -13.83 -1.43 13.82
C VAL A 206 -14.37 -2.82 14.19
N VAL A 207 -13.78 -3.89 13.67
CA VAL A 207 -14.20 -5.27 14.01
C VAL A 207 -14.03 -5.54 15.50
N THR A 208 -12.90 -5.13 16.09
CA THR A 208 -12.67 -5.28 17.53
C THR A 208 -13.69 -4.50 18.35
N LEU A 209 -14.04 -3.28 17.95
CA LEU A 209 -15.09 -2.50 18.61
C LEU A 209 -16.46 -3.19 18.47
N ALA A 210 -16.78 -3.74 17.30
CA ALA A 210 -18.03 -4.49 17.08
C ALA A 210 -18.11 -5.76 17.95
N GLU A 211 -17.01 -6.51 18.06
CA GLU A 211 -16.93 -7.66 18.97
C GLU A 211 -17.08 -7.26 20.44
N GLU A 212 -16.53 -6.11 20.85
CA GLU A 212 -16.73 -5.59 22.22
C GLU A 212 -18.20 -5.27 22.49
N VAL A 213 -18.90 -4.67 21.53
CA VAL A 213 -20.34 -4.39 21.60
C VAL A 213 -21.14 -5.69 21.72
N GLU A 214 -20.81 -6.70 20.92
CA GLU A 214 -21.53 -7.98 20.89
C GLU A 214 -21.31 -8.81 22.16
N ARG A 215 -20.12 -8.77 22.74
CA ARG A 215 -19.78 -9.51 23.98
C ARG A 215 -20.41 -8.93 25.24
N ARG A 216 -20.98 -7.72 25.19
CA ARG A 216 -21.59 -7.07 26.36
C ARG A 216 -23.04 -7.52 26.52
N GLU A 217 -23.27 -8.42 27.48
CA GLU A 217 -24.62 -8.87 27.86
C GLU A 217 -25.43 -7.78 28.58
N VAL A 218 -24.77 -6.86 29.29
CA VAL A 218 -25.40 -5.74 30.03
C VAL A 218 -24.64 -4.44 29.76
N TRP A 219 -25.39 -3.37 29.48
CA TRP A 219 -24.85 -2.04 29.21
C TRP A 219 -24.86 -1.17 30.45
N THR A 220 -23.68 -0.76 30.92
CA THR A 220 -23.53 0.34 31.87
C THR A 220 -23.43 1.66 31.12
N LEU A 221 -23.82 2.77 31.77
CA LEU A 221 -23.71 4.12 31.19
C LEU A 221 -22.27 4.43 30.76
N ASP A 222 -21.29 4.11 31.63
CA ASP A 222 -19.87 4.32 31.34
C ASP A 222 -19.38 3.45 30.17
N GLY A 223 -19.89 2.23 30.05
CA GLY A 223 -19.59 1.33 28.92
C GLY A 223 -20.13 1.87 27.60
N ALA A 224 -21.38 2.36 27.61
CA ALA A 224 -22.00 2.98 26.45
C ALA A 224 -21.26 4.26 26.02
N GLN A 225 -20.88 5.11 26.98
CA GLN A 225 -20.10 6.33 26.71
C GLN A 225 -18.72 6.02 26.11
N ARG A 226 -18.02 5.00 26.61
CA ARG A 226 -16.73 4.57 26.07
C ARG A 226 -16.85 4.09 24.63
N VAL A 227 -17.79 3.18 24.34
CA VAL A 227 -18.02 2.67 22.98
C VAL A 227 -18.40 3.79 22.02
N MET A 228 -19.24 4.74 22.45
CA MET A 228 -19.61 5.89 21.63
C MET A 228 -18.40 6.80 21.33
N SER A 229 -17.54 7.02 22.33
CA SER A 229 -16.29 7.77 22.18
C SER A 229 -15.34 7.07 21.20
N ASP A 230 -15.16 5.76 21.32
CA ASP A 230 -14.29 4.98 20.44
C ASP A 230 -14.82 4.96 19.01
N TRP A 231 -16.15 4.83 18.84
CA TRP A 231 -16.81 4.94 17.53
C TRP A 231 -16.61 6.32 16.89
N HIS A 232 -16.79 7.39 17.66
CA HIS A 232 -16.57 8.75 17.17
C HIS A 232 -15.11 8.99 16.79
N HIS A 233 -14.17 8.49 17.59
CA HIS A 233 -12.74 8.53 17.28
C HIS A 233 -12.43 7.80 15.97
N MET A 234 -13.02 6.61 15.74
CA MET A 234 -12.86 5.88 14.48
C MET A 234 -13.43 6.66 13.30
N ALA A 235 -14.62 7.26 13.44
CA ALA A 235 -15.25 8.05 12.39
C ALA A 235 -14.38 9.26 11.97
N GLU A 236 -13.79 9.97 12.94
CA GLU A 236 -12.84 11.06 12.65
C GLU A 236 -11.55 10.54 12.00
N LEU A 237 -11.05 9.36 12.38
CA LEU A 237 -9.92 8.73 11.70
C LEU A 237 -10.21 8.36 10.24
N PHE A 238 -11.41 7.82 9.94
CA PHE A 238 -11.82 7.56 8.56
C PHE A 238 -11.96 8.85 7.74
N LYS A 239 -12.53 9.90 8.33
CA LYS A 239 -12.64 11.21 7.69
C LYS A 239 -11.27 11.82 7.41
N MET A 240 -10.33 11.74 8.35
CA MET A 240 -8.95 12.17 8.15
C MET A 240 -8.26 11.33 7.07
N PHE A 241 -8.40 10.01 7.12
CA PHE A 241 -7.84 9.09 6.11
C PHE A 241 -8.34 9.43 4.71
N ASN A 242 -9.64 9.60 4.50
CA ASN A 242 -10.24 9.97 3.21
C ASN A 242 -9.79 11.33 2.67
N LYS A 243 -9.28 12.22 3.53
CA LYS A 243 -8.76 13.53 3.13
C LYS A 243 -7.30 13.44 2.68
N VAL A 244 -6.55 12.48 3.21
CA VAL A 244 -5.11 12.27 2.94
C VAL A 244 -4.84 11.17 1.91
N SER A 245 -5.84 10.38 1.54
CA SER A 245 -5.79 9.36 0.49
C SER A 245 -6.25 9.90 -0.86
#